data_AF-A0A847HVY7-F1
#
_entry.id   AF-A0A847HVY7-F1
#
_cell.length_a   1.000
_cell.length_b   1.000
_cell.length_c   1.000
_cell.angle_alpha   90.00
_cell.angle_beta   90.00
_cell.angle_gamma   90.00
#
_symmetry.space_group_name_H-M   'P 1'
#
loop_
_entity.id
_entity.type
_entity.pdbx_description
1 polymer ?
#
loop_
_entity_poly.entity_id
_entity_poly.type
_entity_poly.pdbx_seq_one_letter_code
_entity_poly.pdbx_strand_id
1 'polypeptide(L)' 'AAVHGLRHAAGTRYYRQTNDLGRVAAHLRHADIQTTRIYAKIGNQEVQEDIEDW' A
#
# COMPACT_ATOMS: atom_id res chain seq x y z
N ALA A 1 -10.28 14.20 -11.81
CA ALA A 1 -10.09 12.73 -11.92
C ALA A 1 -8.62 12.33 -12.17
N ALA A 2 -7.91 12.93 -13.15
CA ALA A 2 -6.53 12.53 -13.49
C ALA A 2 -5.49 12.59 -12.35
N VAL A 3 -5.46 13.69 -11.58
CA VAL A 3 -4.53 13.85 -10.44
C VAL A 3 -4.79 12.83 -9.32
N HIS A 4 -6.06 12.48 -9.10
CA HIS A 4 -6.43 11.45 -8.14
C HIS A 4 -5.92 10.06 -8.57
N GLY A 5 -6.00 9.74 -9.87
CA GLY A 5 -5.43 8.51 -10.43
C GLY A 5 -3.90 8.43 -10.28
N LEU A 6 -3.18 9.52 -10.53
CA LEU A 6 -1.72 9.58 -10.32
C LEU A 6 -1.33 9.39 -8.85
N ARG A 7 -2.05 10.07 -7.95
CA ARG A 7 -1.86 9.91 -6.50
C ARG A 7 -2.10 8.47 -6.06
N HIS A 8 -3.15 7.85 -6.59
CA HIS A 8 -3.44 6.45 -6.30
C HIS A 8 -2.34 5.52 -6.83
N ALA A 9 -1.88 5.72 -8.06
CA ALA A 9 -0.80 4.94 -8.64
C ALA A 9 0.51 5.09 -7.86
N ALA A 10 0.84 6.31 -7.40
CA ALA A 10 2.00 6.56 -6.56
C ALA A 10 1.91 5.81 -5.22
N GLY A 11 0.75 5.86 -4.55
CA GLY A 11 0.51 5.12 -3.30
C GLY A 11 0.66 3.61 -3.47
N THR A 12 0.06 3.03 -4.52
CA THR A 12 0.18 1.60 -4.83
C THR A 12 1.63 1.20 -5.12
N ARG A 13 2.35 1.98 -5.93
CA ARG A 13 3.76 1.68 -6.25
C ARG A 13 4.65 1.76 -5.03
N TYR A 14 4.45 2.77 -4.18
CA TYR A 14 5.28 2.96 -2.99
C TYR A 14 5.05 1.86 -1.95
N TYR A 15 3.80 1.39 -1.81
CA TYR A 15 3.50 0.21 -0.99
C TYR A 15 4.26 -1.03 -1.50
N ARG A 16 4.16 -1.36 -2.79
CA ARG A 16 4.84 -2.53 -3.38
C ARG A 16 6.37 -2.52 -3.22
N GLN A 17 6.98 -1.35 -3.13
CA GLN A 17 8.44 -1.22 -2.97
C GLN A 17 8.90 -1.35 -1.52
N THR A 18 8.02 -1.11 -0.55
CA THR A 18 8.41 -0.98 0.85
C THR A 18 7.70 -1.96 1.77
N ASN A 19 6.58 -2.53 1.32
CA ASN A 19 5.63 -3.31 2.09
C ASN A 19 5.22 -2.63 3.42
N ASP A 20 5.20 -1.29 3.45
CA ASP A 20 5.03 -0.50 4.67
C ASP A 20 3.89 0.53 4.49
N LEU A 21 2.74 0.24 5.12
CA LEU A 21 1.58 1.14 5.10
C LEU A 21 1.82 2.47 5.83
N GLY A 22 2.68 2.51 6.85
CA GLY A 22 3.01 3.72 7.59
C GLY A 22 3.77 4.72 6.71
N ARG A 23 4.74 4.23 5.93
CA ARG A 23 5.46 5.04 4.94
C ARG A 23 4.52 5.62 3.89
N VAL A 24 3.59 4.82 3.37
CA VAL A 24 2.61 5.29 2.38
C VAL A 24 1.68 6.34 2.98
N ALA A 25 1.23 6.15 4.23
CA ALA A 25 0.39 7.12 4.94
C ALA A 25 1.11 8.45 5.13
N ALA A 26 2.38 8.42 5.55
CA ALA A 26 3.20 9.62 5.70
C ALA A 26 3.45 10.33 4.36
N HIS A 27 3.79 9.58 3.31
CA HIS A 27 4.04 10.11 1.96
C HIS A 27 2.80 10.83 1.39
N LEU A 28 1.62 10.26 1.60
CA LEU A 28 0.36 10.82 1.13
C LEU A 28 -0.27 11.81 2.13
N ARG A 29 0.28 11.93 3.33
CA ARG A 29 -0.27 12.75 4.43
C ARG A 29 -1.69 12.34 4.83
N HIS A 30 -1.92 11.04 4.94
CA HIS A 30 -3.18 10.53 5.47
C HIS A 30 -3.19 10.71 6.99
N ALA A 31 -4.26 11.32 7.51
CA ALA A 31 -4.48 11.49 8.94
C ALA A 31 -4.86 10.17 9.63
N ASP A 32 -5.46 9.24 8.87
CA ASP A 32 -5.86 7.92 9.34
C ASP A 32 -5.28 6.84 8.42
N ILE A 33 -4.57 5.88 9.02
CA ILE A 33 -3.98 4.73 8.33
C ILE A 33 -5.03 3.84 7.66
N GLN A 34 -6.28 3.84 8.14
CA GLN A 34 -7.36 3.09 7.47
C GLN A 34 -7.61 3.57 6.04
N THR A 35 -7.42 4.87 5.78
CA THR A 35 -7.53 5.44 4.42
C THR A 35 -6.42 4.93 3.50
N THR A 36 -5.26 4.57 4.06
CA THR A 36 -4.10 4.05 3.31
C THR A 36 -4.25 2.57 2.98
N ARG A 37 -5.06 1.82 3.73
CA ARG A 37 -5.26 0.36 3.55
C ARG A 37 -5.67 -0.02 2.14
N ILE A 38 -6.29 0.89 1.38
CA ILE A 38 -6.64 0.68 -0.04
C ILE A 38 -5.45 0.29 -0.92
N TYR A 39 -4.22 0.60 -0.51
CA TYR A 39 -2.99 0.27 -1.24
C TYR A 39 -2.43 -1.12 -0.90
N ALA A 40 -2.77 -1.66 0.27
CA ALA A 40 -2.41 -3.02 0.68
C ALA A 40 -3.42 -4.03 0.13
N LYS A 41 -3.32 -4.30 -1.17
CA LYS A 41 -3.99 -5.44 -1.77
C LYS A 41 -3.16 -6.67 -1.51
N ILE A 42 -3.33 -7.26 -0.32
CA ILE A 42 -2.70 -8.53 0.00
C ILE A 42 -3.34 -9.59 -0.92
N GLY A 43 -2.54 -10.13 -1.82
CA GLY A 43 -2.94 -11.28 -2.64
C GLY A 43 -2.82 -12.56 -1.81
N ASN A 44 -3.68 -13.55 -2.07
CA ASN A 44 -3.58 -14.84 -1.39
C ASN A 44 -2.19 -15.47 -1.53
N GLN A 45 -1.49 -15.19 -2.65
CA GLN A 45 -0.14 -15.68 -2.91
C GLN A 45 0.92 -15.07 -1.98
N GLU A 46 0.91 -13.75 -1.72
CA GLU A 46 1.85 -13.12 -0.76
C GLU A 46 1.68 -13.69 0.65
N VAL A 47 0.43 -13.97 1.06
CA VAL A 47 0.17 -14.61 2.35
C VAL A 47 0.73 -16.03 2.41
N GLN A 48 0.63 -16.80 1.32
CA GLN A 48 1.19 -18.14 1.29
C GLN A 48 2.72 -18.11 1.32
N GLU A 49 3.35 -17.23 0.55
CA GLU A 49 4.81 -17.02 0.56
C GLU A 49 5.31 -16.65 1.96
N ASP A 50 4.65 -15.68 2.63
CA ASP A 50 4.99 -15.27 4.00
C ASP A 50 4.84 -16.43 5.03
N ILE A 51 3.90 -17.35 4.82
CA ILE A 51 3.70 -18.53 5.69
C ILE A 51 4.72 -19.62 5.39
N GLU A 52 5.11 -19.82 4.14
CA GLU A 52 6.12 -20.79 3.72
C GLU A 52 7.53 -20.41 4.20
N ASP A 53 7.81 -19.11 4.28
CA ASP A 53 9.08 -18.55 4.77
C ASP A 53 9.18 -18.46 6.31
N TRP A 54 8.17 -18.91 7.06
CA TRP A 54 8.10 -18.88 8.53
C TRP A 54 8.66 -20.15 9.19
#